data_AF-A0ABD1IH59-F1
#
_entry.id   AF-A0ABD1IH59-F1
#
_cell.length_a   1.000
_cell.length_b   1.000
_cell.length_c   1.000
_cell.angle_alpha   90.00
_cell.angle_beta   90.00
_cell.angle_gamma   90.00
#
_symmetry.space_group_name_H-M   'P 1'
#
loop_
_entity.id
_entity.type
_entity.pdbx_description
1 polymer ?
#
loop_
_entity_poly.entity_id
_entity_poly.type
_entity_poly.pdbx_seq_one_letter_code
_entity_poly.pdbx_strand_id
1 'polypeptide(L)' 'MKLKSEAKYYFWDDPYLWKAGADQVIRRCIPDWEQEDVLIHCHSLAYGGHFGPKRTARKVLDSGFY' A
#
# COMPACT_ATOMS: atom_id res chain seq x y z
N MET A 1 22.98 -6.47 5.71
CA MET A 1 22.10 -5.36 6.14
C MET A 1 20.88 -5.32 5.23
N LYS A 2 19.70 -5.74 5.72
CA LYS A 2 18.46 -5.88 4.92
C LYS A 2 18.03 -4.60 4.20
N LEU A 3 18.26 -3.44 4.83
CA LEU A 3 17.90 -2.14 4.27
C LEU A 3 18.51 -1.88 2.88
N LYS A 4 19.80 -2.21 2.68
CA LYS A 4 20.49 -1.99 1.39
C LYS A 4 19.93 -2.86 0.28
N SER A 5 19.51 -4.10 0.59
CA SER A 5 18.92 -5.00 -0.41
C SER A 5 17.48 -4.63 -0.77
N GLU A 6 16.77 -3.93 0.11
CA GLU A 6 15.38 -3.51 -0.12
C GLU A 6 15.28 -2.16 -0.82
N ALA A 7 16.23 -1.25 -0.59
CA ALA A 7 16.26 0.09 -1.18
C ALA A 7 16.10 0.10 -2.71
N LYS A 8 16.60 -0.93 -3.41
CA LYS A 8 16.49 -1.06 -4.88
C LYS A 8 15.06 -1.18 -5.40
N TYR A 9 14.09 -1.49 -4.54
CA TYR A 9 12.68 -1.56 -4.91
C TYR A 9 11.93 -0.26 -4.66
N TYR A 10 12.59 0.74 -4.08
CA TYR A 10 11.97 2.02 -3.77
C TYR A 10 12.56 3.12 -4.65
N PHE A 11 11.72 4.07 -5.03
CA PHE A 11 12.16 5.29 -5.72
C PHE A 11 11.35 6.49 -5.24
N TRP A 12 11.96 7.67 -5.29
CA TRP A 12 11.33 8.93 -4.91
C TRP A 12 10.89 9.70 -6.15
N ASP A 13 9.64 10.12 -6.17
CA ASP A 13 9.09 11.07 -7.13
C ASP A 13 8.29 12.10 -6.34
N ASP A 14 8.91 13.26 -6.10
CA ASP A 14 8.48 14.22 -5.09
C ASP A 14 7.02 14.65 -5.27
N PRO A 15 6.16 14.59 -4.23
CA PRO A 15 6.45 14.35 -2.80
C PRO A 15 6.28 12.88 -2.35
N TYR A 16 6.29 11.92 -3.27
CA TYR A 16 5.87 10.55 -3.02
C TYR A 16 7.02 9.53 -3.07
N LEU A 17 6.97 8.58 -2.15
CA LEU A 17 7.77 7.37 -2.20
C LEU A 17 6.97 6.27 -2.90
N TRP A 18 7.62 5.57 -3.81
CA TRP A 18 7.03 4.45 -4.55
C TRP A 18 7.81 3.17 -4.30
N LYS A 19 7.10 2.03 -4.36
CA LYS A 19 7.67 0.70 -4.23
C LYS A 19 7.27 -0.19 -5.40
N ALA A 20 8.24 -0.86 -6.01
CA ALA A 20 8.01 -1.98 -6.92
C ALA A 20 7.65 -3.25 -6.13
N GLY A 21 6.44 -3.75 -6.32
CA GLY A 21 5.97 -5.01 -5.74
C GLY A 21 6.59 -6.24 -6.40
N ALA A 22 6.50 -7.40 -5.72
CA ALA A 22 6.93 -8.67 -6.30
C ALA A 22 6.09 -9.06 -7.53
N ASP A 23 4.86 -8.55 -7.59
CA ASP A 23 3.91 -8.64 -8.72
C ASP A 23 4.24 -7.66 -9.86
N GLN A 24 5.39 -6.98 -9.81
CA GLN A 24 5.83 -5.95 -10.78
C GLN A 24 4.91 -4.72 -10.83
N VAL A 25 3.98 -4.59 -9.89
CA VAL A 25 3.13 -3.40 -9.78
C VAL A 25 3.84 -2.35 -8.93
N ILE A 26 3.90 -1.14 -9.45
CA ILE A 26 4.42 0.02 -8.71
C ILE A 26 3.30 0.58 -7.85
N ARG A 27 3.55 0.75 -6.55
CA ARG A 27 2.58 1.20 -5.56
C ARG A 27 3.13 2.39 -4.78
N ARG A 28 2.28 3.38 -4.50
CA ARG A 28 2.66 4.53 -3.67
C ARG A 28 2.73 4.09 -2.20
N CYS A 29 3.83 4.37 -1.53
CA CYS A 29 3.95 4.16 -0.10
C CYS A 29 3.08 5.17 0.65
N ILE A 30 2.28 4.69 1.60
CA ILE A 30 1.43 5.55 2.41
C ILE A 30 2.24 6.09 3.59
N PRO A 31 2.39 7.41 3.74
CA PRO A 31 3.00 7.97 4.95
C PRO A 31 2.09 7.74 6.17
N ASP A 32 2.68 7.66 7.36
CA ASP A 32 1.94 7.32 8.59
C ASP A 32 0.69 8.19 8.83
N TRP A 33 0.74 9.47 8.47
CA TRP A 33 -0.37 10.41 8.64
C TRP A 33 -1.54 10.20 7.65
N GLU A 34 -1.35 9.46 6.55
CA GLU A 34 -2.41 9.12 5.57
C GLU A 34 -2.95 7.68 5.77
N GLN A 35 -2.32 6.85 6.60
CA GLN A 35 -2.67 5.43 6.73
C GLN A 35 -4.11 5.23 7.20
N GLU A 36 -4.57 5.99 8.19
CA GLU A 36 -5.93 5.87 8.73
C GLU A 36 -6.98 6.20 7.67
N ASP A 37 -6.79 7.32 6.96
CA ASP A 37 -7.71 7.77 5.89
C ASP A 37 -7.80 6.74 4.75
N VAL A 38 -6.66 6.19 4.32
CA VAL A 38 -6.63 5.15 3.27
C VAL A 38 -7.31 3.86 3.74
N LEU A 39 -7.10 3.47 5.00
CA LEU A 39 -7.74 2.28 5.55
C LEU A 39 -9.27 2.45 5.65
N ILE A 40 -9.74 3.61 6.10
CA ILE A 40 -11.18 3.94 6.16
C ILE A 40 -11.78 3.92 4.75
N HIS A 41 -11.11 4.57 3.79
CA HIS A 41 -11.53 4.57 2.39
C HIS A 41 -11.64 3.14 1.84
N CYS A 42 -10.62 2.31 2.01
CA CYS A 42 -10.62 0.92 1.56
C CYS A 42 -11.70 0.07 2.27
N HIS A 43 -11.98 0.34 3.54
CA HIS A 43 -13.02 -0.35 4.30
C HIS A 43 -14.42 -0.05 3.73
N SER A 44 -14.69 1.21 3.39
CA SER A 44 -15.98 1.70 2.89
C SER A 44 -16.41 1.17 1.51
N LEU A 45 -15.47 0.67 0.70
CA LEU A 45 -15.74 0.05 -0.62
C LEU A 45 -16.41 -1.34 -0.50
N ALA A 46 -17.54 -1.45 0.20
CA ALA A 46 -18.16 -2.72 0.58
C ALA A 46 -18.96 -3.37 -0.58
N TYR A 47 -18.51 -4.54 -1.03
CA TYR A 47 -19.42 -5.65 -1.35
C TYR A 47 -19.56 -6.48 -0.07
N GLY A 48 -20.78 -6.63 0.43
CA GLY A 48 -21.11 -7.11 1.77
C GLY A 48 -20.35 -8.36 2.22
N GLY A 49 -19.80 -8.31 3.45
CA GLY A 49 -19.23 -9.48 4.12
C GLY A 49 -18.15 -9.15 5.14
N HIS A 50 -18.21 -9.80 6.30
CA HIS A 50 -17.21 -9.72 7.37
C HIS A 50 -15.96 -10.55 7.03
N PHE A 51 -15.03 -9.97 6.28
CA PHE A 51 -13.73 -10.59 6.06
C PHE A 51 -12.64 -9.68 6.62
N GLY A 52 -11.90 -10.20 7.60
CA GLY A 52 -10.96 -9.47 8.44
C GLY A 52 -9.70 -8.91 7.74
N PRO A 53 -8.61 -8.68 8.49
CA PRO A 53 -7.45 -7.85 8.09
C PRO A 53 -6.83 -8.19 6.73
N LYS A 54 -6.85 -9.46 6.31
CA LYS A 54 -6.28 -9.91 5.02
C LYS A 54 -6.98 -9.29 3.80
N ARG A 55 -8.29 -9.04 3.88
CA ARG A 55 -9.04 -8.43 2.78
C ARG A 55 -8.79 -6.93 2.70
N THR A 56 -8.67 -6.25 3.83
CA THR A 56 -8.25 -4.84 3.88
C THR A 56 -6.85 -4.67 3.28
N ALA A 57 -5.89 -5.50 3.67
CA ALA A 57 -4.54 -5.47 3.09
C ALA A 57 -4.56 -5.67 1.56
N ARG A 58 -5.36 -6.62 1.07
CA ARG A 58 -5.53 -6.83 -0.38
C ARG A 58 -6.13 -5.59 -1.07
N LYS A 59 -7.15 -4.95 -0.49
CA LYS A 59 -7.76 -3.73 -1.06
C LYS A 59 -6.80 -2.56 -1.14
N VAL A 60 -5.97 -2.37 -0.10
CA VAL A 60 -4.94 -1.32 -0.07
C VAL A 60 -3.96 -1.55 -1.23
N LEU A 61 -3.49 -2.80 -1.38
CA LEU A 61 -2.66 -3.16 -2.53
C LEU A 61 -3.42 -2.91 -3.83
N ASP A 62 -4.59 -3.49 -4.06
CA ASP A 62 -5.34 -3.35 -5.31
C ASP A 62 -5.67 -1.87 -5.67
N SER A 63 -5.73 -0.99 -4.67
CA SER A 63 -5.91 0.47 -4.86
C SER A 63 -4.62 1.22 -5.23
N GLY A 64 -3.51 0.51 -5.40
CA GLY A 64 -2.22 1.08 -5.82
C GLY A 64 -1.34 1.55 -4.66
N PHE A 65 -1.65 1.18 -3.42
CA PHE A 65 -0.89 1.61 -2.24
C PHE A 65 -0.02 0.50 -1.65
N TYR A 66 1.03 0.89 -0.93
CA TYR A 66 1.92 0.02 -0.16
C TYR A 66 2.05 0.51 1.28
#